data_AF-A0A4Q2V1D4-F1
#
_entry.id   AF-A0A4Q2V1D4-F1
#
_cell.length_a   1.000
_cell.length_b   1.000
_cell.length_c   1.000
_cell.angle_alpha   90.00
_cell.angle_beta   90.00
_cell.angle_gamma   90.00
#
_symmetry.space_group_name_H-M   'P 1'
#
loop_
_entity.id
_entity.type
_entity.pdbx_description
1 polymer ?
#
loop_
_entity_poly.entity_id
_entity_poly.type
_entity_poly.pdbx_seq_one_letter_code
_entity_poly.pdbx_strand_id
1 'polypeptide(L)'
;MPPPLAKKPNQLAILSKKLEVRTINASVRDDFTSFINVDATDIPPDCTPLEWWCQPQQRKQYPKLSRMAICILSIPAESSEPERTFSGARRTCSWDRLRITCKTIEMIECTGNWLRQGLIQPLHENGMGLIGIPRPEGDSQDVDDDSGHYFDWY
;
A
#
# COMPACT_ATOMS: atom_id res chain seq x y z
N MET A 1 1.15 47.30 -50.56
CA MET A 1 2.25 47.04 -49.62
C MET A 1 2.16 45.60 -49.15
N PRO A 2 3.25 44.80 -49.16
CA PRO A 2 3.24 43.50 -48.49
C PRO A 2 3.23 43.69 -46.96
N PRO A 3 2.58 42.78 -46.20
CA PRO A 3 2.50 42.86 -44.75
C PRO A 3 3.88 42.66 -44.09
N PRO A 4 4.12 43.20 -42.88
CA PRO A 4 5.41 43.10 -42.22
C PRO A 4 5.75 41.64 -41.90
N LEU A 5 6.99 41.25 -42.17
CA LEU A 5 7.53 39.93 -41.84
C LEU A 5 7.40 39.67 -40.33
N ALA A 6 6.77 38.55 -39.99
CA ALA A 6 6.58 38.13 -38.59
C ALA A 6 7.95 38.04 -37.89
N LYS A 7 8.12 38.80 -36.80
CA LYS A 7 9.35 38.79 -36.01
C LYS A 7 9.53 37.41 -35.37
N LYS A 8 10.68 36.78 -35.61
CA LYS A 8 11.06 35.53 -34.93
C LYS A 8 11.00 35.76 -33.41
N PRO A 9 10.36 34.86 -32.64
CA PRO A 9 10.24 35.04 -31.20
C PRO A 9 11.63 35.12 -30.56
N ASN A 10 11.83 36.13 -29.72
CA ASN A 10 13.09 36.31 -28.99
C ASN A 10 13.26 35.23 -27.92
N GLN A 11 14.46 35.09 -27.37
CA GLN A 11 14.77 34.09 -26.35
C GLN A 11 13.86 34.21 -25.12
N LEU A 12 13.47 35.43 -24.74
CA LEU A 12 12.51 35.69 -23.65
C LEU A 12 11.14 35.06 -23.93
N ALA A 13 10.62 35.17 -25.15
CA ALA A 13 9.33 34.58 -25.52
C ALA A 13 9.37 33.04 -25.55
N ILE A 14 10.55 32.46 -25.87
CA ILE A 14 10.75 31.01 -25.82
C ILE A 14 10.81 30.52 -24.38
N LEU A 15 11.55 31.24 -23.52
CA LEU A 15 11.68 30.92 -22.10
C LEU A 15 10.36 31.11 -21.36
N SER A 16 9.60 32.17 -21.64
CA SER A 16 8.29 32.39 -21.03
C SER A 16 7.31 31.26 -21.36
N LYS A 17 7.30 30.80 -22.62
CA LYS A 17 6.48 29.66 -23.05
C LYS A 17 6.93 28.34 -22.42
N LYS A 18 8.23 28.16 -22.18
CA LYS A 18 8.76 26.97 -21.47
C LYS A 18 8.45 26.97 -19.98
N LEU A 19 8.37 28.16 -19.37
CA LEU A 19 8.02 28.36 -17.97
C LEU A 19 6.51 28.48 -17.74
N GLU A 20 5.71 28.36 -18.80
CA GLU A 20 4.26 28.32 -18.69
C GLU A 20 3.87 27.07 -17.89
N VAL A 21 3.66 27.26 -16.59
CA VAL A 21 3.10 26.26 -15.71
C VAL A 21 1.68 26.02 -16.20
N ARG A 22 1.50 24.90 -16.89
CA ARG A 22 0.16 24.38 -17.15
C ARG A 22 -0.45 24.06 -15.80
N THR A 23 -1.21 25.00 -15.26
CA THR A 23 -2.21 24.67 -14.26
C THR A 23 -3.12 23.65 -14.93
N ILE A 24 -2.92 22.38 -14.60
CA ILE A 24 -3.94 21.36 -14.84
C ILE A 24 -5.19 21.96 -14.20
N ASN A 25 -6.24 22.19 -14.99
CA ASN A 25 -7.48 22.76 -14.50
C ASN A 25 -7.97 21.91 -13.31
N ALA A 26 -7.59 22.29 -12.11
CA ALA A 26 -8.04 21.71 -10.86
C ALA A 26 -9.43 22.28 -10.53
N SER A 27 -10.33 22.16 -11.50
CA SER A 27 -11.77 22.31 -11.30
C SER A 27 -12.36 21.05 -10.65
N VAL A 28 -11.57 19.97 -10.54
CA VAL A 28 -11.90 18.82 -9.69
C VAL A 28 -11.75 19.28 -8.24
N ARG A 29 -12.86 19.58 -7.58
CA ARG A 29 -12.97 19.76 -6.13
C ARG A 29 -12.09 18.72 -5.44
N ASP A 30 -11.11 19.17 -4.66
CA ASP A 30 -10.16 18.28 -3.98
C ASP A 30 -10.89 17.40 -2.96
N ASP A 31 -10.55 16.10 -2.93
CA ASP A 31 -11.18 15.07 -2.09
C ASP A 31 -11.23 15.52 -0.62
N PHE A 32 -10.14 16.14 -0.15
CA PHE A 32 -10.03 16.66 1.21
C PHE A 32 -11.01 17.79 1.49
N THR A 33 -11.08 18.77 0.59
CA THR A 33 -12.01 19.91 0.74
C THR A 33 -13.46 19.44 0.68
N SER A 34 -13.75 18.43 -0.15
CA SER A 34 -15.07 17.80 -0.18
C SER A 34 -15.39 17.12 1.15
N PHE A 35 -14.45 16.38 1.74
CA PHE A 35 -14.65 15.66 2.99
C PHE A 35 -14.87 16.58 4.21
N ILE A 36 -14.03 17.60 4.40
CA ILE A 36 -14.12 18.47 5.60
C ILE A 36 -15.36 19.39 5.63
N ASN A 37 -16.03 19.57 4.48
CA ASN A 37 -17.22 20.40 4.36
C ASN A 37 -18.52 19.60 4.39
N VAL A 38 -18.45 18.27 4.47
CA VAL A 38 -19.62 17.40 4.67
C VAL A 38 -19.95 17.37 6.17
N ASP A 39 -21.23 17.16 6.49
CA ASP A 39 -21.68 16.96 7.86
C ASP A 39 -20.90 15.83 8.55
N ALA A 40 -20.83 15.89 9.89
CA ALA A 40 -20.06 14.94 10.69
C ALA A 40 -20.37 13.50 10.28
N THR A 41 -19.34 12.79 9.81
CA THR A 41 -19.49 11.41 9.34
C THR A 41 -19.60 10.49 10.55
N ASP A 42 -20.72 9.80 10.68
CA ASP A 42 -20.95 8.84 11.75
C ASP A 42 -20.20 7.54 11.45
N ILE A 43 -19.16 7.25 12.23
CA ILE A 43 -18.43 6.00 12.16
C ILE A 43 -19.14 5.04 13.13
N PRO A 44 -19.60 3.87 12.66
CA PRO A 44 -20.24 2.89 13.53
C PRO A 44 -19.36 2.57 14.75
N PRO A 45 -19.94 2.42 15.96
CA PRO A 45 -19.17 2.19 17.18
C PRO A 45 -18.35 0.89 17.14
N ASP A 46 -18.76 -0.07 16.32
CA ASP A 46 -18.10 -1.37 16.14
C ASP A 46 -16.97 -1.32 15.09
N CYS A 47 -16.69 -0.16 14.49
CA CYS A 47 -15.76 -0.01 13.39
C CYS A 47 -14.65 0.99 13.74
N THR A 48 -13.40 0.59 13.58
CA THR A 48 -12.28 1.51 13.73
C THR A 48 -12.23 2.49 12.54
N PRO A 49 -11.67 3.70 12.71
CA PRO A 49 -11.49 4.64 11.61
C PRO A 49 -10.70 4.06 10.43
N LEU A 50 -9.72 3.18 10.70
CA LEU A 50 -8.96 2.50 9.66
C LEU A 50 -9.85 1.57 8.83
N GLU A 51 -10.68 0.75 9.48
CA GLU A 51 -11.63 -0.13 8.80
C GLU A 51 -12.65 0.66 7.99
N TRP A 52 -13.13 1.79 8.52
CA TRP A 52 -14.04 2.69 7.81
C TRP A 52 -13.43 3.23 6.51
N TRP A 53 -12.16 3.65 6.53
CA TRP A 53 -11.47 4.10 5.31
C TRP A 53 -11.17 2.98 4.32
N CYS A 54 -11.05 1.73 4.80
CA CYS A 54 -10.86 0.55 3.97
C CYS A 54 -12.13 0.13 3.21
N GLN A 55 -13.31 0.59 3.62
CA GLN A 55 -14.57 0.24 2.98
C GLN A 55 -14.62 0.72 1.50
N PRO A 56 -15.22 -0.06 0.59
CA PRO A 56 -15.23 0.28 -0.84
C PRO A 56 -15.94 1.59 -1.18
N GLN A 57 -16.91 2.04 -0.38
CA GLN A 57 -17.66 3.28 -0.66
C GLN A 57 -16.75 4.51 -0.52
N GLN A 58 -15.94 4.55 0.52
CA GLN A 58 -15.03 5.62 0.91
C GLN A 58 -13.85 5.68 -0.05
N ARG A 59 -13.33 4.51 -0.46
CA ARG A 59 -12.28 4.42 -1.48
C ARG A 59 -12.73 4.89 -2.85
N LYS A 60 -14.00 4.66 -3.22
CA LYS A 60 -14.59 5.17 -4.46
C LYS A 60 -14.90 6.67 -4.38
N GLN A 61 -15.39 7.14 -3.24
CA GLN A 61 -15.79 8.53 -3.02
C GLN A 61 -14.58 9.47 -2.86
N TYR A 62 -13.51 8.98 -2.23
CA TYR A 62 -12.31 9.76 -1.93
C TYR A 62 -11.03 8.96 -2.23
N PRO A 63 -10.70 8.72 -3.51
CA PRO A 63 -9.64 7.79 -3.90
C PRO A 63 -8.24 8.20 -3.41
N LYS A 64 -7.94 9.50 -3.33
CA LYS A 64 -6.61 9.96 -2.87
C LYS A 64 -6.58 10.10 -1.35
N LEU A 65 -7.64 10.66 -0.78
CA LEU A 65 -7.74 10.87 0.67
C LEU A 65 -7.80 9.56 1.45
N SER A 66 -8.57 8.57 0.98
CA SER A 66 -8.65 7.25 1.62
C SER A 66 -7.29 6.57 1.68
N ARG A 67 -6.49 6.63 0.61
CA ARG A 67 -5.13 6.11 0.60
C ARG A 67 -4.25 6.78 1.65
N MET A 68 -4.30 8.12 1.75
CA MET A 68 -3.54 8.85 2.76
C MET A 68 -3.99 8.50 4.18
N ALA A 69 -5.30 8.45 4.41
CA ALA A 69 -5.87 8.11 5.72
C ALA A 69 -5.47 6.69 6.15
N ILE A 70 -5.57 5.70 5.27
CA ILE A 70 -5.12 4.32 5.52
C ILE A 70 -3.62 4.30 5.85
N CYS A 71 -2.79 4.97 5.06
CA CYS A 71 -1.36 5.03 5.31
C CYS A 71 -1.02 5.61 6.69
N ILE A 72 -1.73 6.64 7.16
CA ILE A 72 -1.47 7.26 8.46
C ILE A 72 -2.02 6.39 9.60
N LEU A 73 -3.27 5.92 9.47
CA LEU A 73 -3.98 5.19 10.52
C LEU A 73 -3.48 3.76 10.72
N SER A 74 -2.81 3.18 9.72
CA SER A 74 -2.18 1.85 9.81
C SER A 74 -0.85 1.87 10.56
N ILE A 75 -0.28 3.04 10.86
CA ILE A 75 0.93 3.15 11.65
C ILE A 75 0.55 2.93 13.13
N PRO A 76 1.11 1.91 13.80
CA PRO A 76 0.88 1.72 15.21
C PRO A 76 1.42 2.91 16.00
N ALA A 77 0.69 3.35 17.02
CA ALA A 77 1.09 4.50 17.84
C ALA A 77 2.33 4.23 18.71
N GLU A 78 2.69 2.95 18.90
CA GLU A 78 3.75 2.51 19.80
C GLU A 78 4.77 1.60 19.07
N SER A 79 6.04 1.69 19.45
CA SER A 79 7.13 0.83 18.97
C SER A 79 7.29 -0.48 19.77
N SER A 80 6.37 -0.80 20.67
CA SER A 80 6.50 -1.95 21.57
C SER A 80 6.49 -3.31 20.85
N GLU A 81 5.72 -3.44 19.76
CA GLU A 81 5.70 -4.66 18.93
C GLU A 81 7.02 -4.94 18.19
N PRO A 82 7.62 -4.00 17.45
CA PRO A 82 8.93 -4.24 16.84
C PRO A 82 10.00 -4.49 17.90
N GLU A 83 10.00 -3.76 19.02
CA GLU A 83 10.95 -3.97 20.13
C GLU A 83 10.86 -5.38 20.75
N ARG A 84 9.63 -5.89 20.94
CA ARG A 84 9.39 -7.27 21.40
C ARG A 84 9.93 -8.28 20.40
N THR A 85 9.76 -8.02 19.10
CA THR A 85 10.27 -8.89 18.03
C THR A 85 11.80 -8.92 18.02
N PHE A 86 12.46 -7.76 18.10
CA PHE A 86 13.92 -7.67 18.18
C PHE A 86 14.49 -8.33 19.45
N SER A 87 13.82 -8.16 20.59
CA SER A 87 14.21 -8.79 21.84
C SER A 87 14.08 -10.32 21.77
N GLY A 88 13.05 -10.81 21.08
CA GLY A 88 12.85 -12.24 20.80
C GLY A 88 13.91 -12.82 19.87
N ALA A 89 14.27 -12.09 18.81
CA ALA A 89 15.25 -12.48 17.80
C ALA A 89 16.65 -12.75 18.38
N ARG A 90 16.98 -12.15 19.53
CA ARG A 90 18.20 -12.47 20.29
C ARG A 90 18.33 -13.97 20.60
N ARG A 91 17.22 -14.69 20.80
CA ARG A 91 17.25 -16.15 21.03
C ARG A 91 17.63 -16.92 19.76
N THR A 92 17.27 -16.40 18.59
CA THR A 92 17.64 -16.93 17.27
C THR A 92 19.14 -16.73 17.01
N CYS A 93 19.68 -15.61 17.48
CA CYS A 93 21.12 -15.29 17.52
C CYS A 93 21.79 -15.87 18.77
N SER A 94 21.76 -17.19 18.97
CA SER A 94 22.57 -17.80 20.03
C SER A 94 24.06 -17.45 19.82
N TRP A 95 24.82 -17.27 20.90
CA TRP A 95 26.25 -16.94 20.86
C TRP A 95 27.08 -17.94 20.04
N ASP A 96 26.62 -19.21 19.95
CA ASP A 96 27.28 -20.27 19.19
C ASP A 96 26.96 -20.25 17.69
N ARG A 97 25.95 -19.48 17.25
CA ARG A 97 25.49 -19.40 15.85
C ARG A 97 26.08 -18.18 15.13
N LEU A 98 27.41 -18.06 15.16
CA LEU A 98 28.16 -16.91 14.62
C LEU A 98 28.08 -16.72 13.09
N ARG A 99 27.44 -17.64 12.35
CA ARG A 99 27.32 -17.58 10.89
C ARG A 99 25.94 -17.13 10.40
N ILE A 100 25.01 -16.78 11.30
CA ILE A 100 23.69 -16.29 10.90
C ILE A 100 23.79 -14.82 10.47
N THR A 101 23.28 -14.50 9.29
CA THR A 101 23.29 -13.12 8.77
C THR A 101 22.03 -12.38 9.21
N CYS A 102 22.07 -11.04 9.24
CA CYS A 102 20.90 -10.20 9.51
C CYS A 102 19.72 -10.55 8.60
N LYS A 103 19.99 -10.81 7.32
CA LYS A 103 18.97 -11.23 6.34
C LYS A 103 18.31 -12.56 6.71
N THR A 104 19.08 -13.52 7.22
CA THR A 104 18.52 -14.80 7.69
C THR A 104 17.64 -14.62 8.93
N ILE A 105 18.03 -13.74 9.86
CA ILE A 105 17.23 -13.43 11.06
C ILE A 105 15.91 -12.75 10.65
N GLU A 106 15.97 -11.77 9.76
CA GLU A 106 14.79 -11.10 9.20
C GLU A 106 13.81 -12.11 8.59
N MET A 107 14.30 -13.01 7.73
CA MET A 107 13.45 -14.05 7.13
C MET A 107 12.79 -14.95 8.18
N ILE A 108 13.52 -15.36 9.22
CA ILE A 108 12.99 -16.21 10.30
C ILE A 108 11.89 -15.48 11.07
N GLU A 109 12.13 -14.24 11.49
CA GLU A 109 11.17 -13.48 12.28
C GLU A 109 9.93 -13.11 11.46
N CYS A 110 10.09 -12.68 10.21
CA CYS A 110 8.98 -12.37 9.31
C CYS A 110 8.13 -13.61 9.02
N THR A 111 8.76 -14.74 8.66
CA THR A 111 8.05 -16.01 8.41
C THR A 111 7.33 -16.50 9.66
N GLY A 112 8.00 -16.45 10.81
CA GLY A 112 7.39 -16.80 12.09
C GLY A 112 6.22 -15.90 12.45
N ASN A 113 6.32 -14.60 12.16
CA ASN A 113 5.22 -13.65 12.39
C ASN A 113 4.02 -13.94 11.49
N TRP A 114 4.24 -14.15 10.20
CA TRP A 114 3.18 -14.49 9.25
C TRP A 114 2.49 -15.82 9.59
N LEU A 115 3.25 -16.82 10.04
CA LEU A 115 2.68 -18.08 10.56
C LEU A 115 1.79 -17.84 11.79
N ARG A 116 2.25 -17.05 12.76
CA ARG A 116 1.47 -16.72 13.97
C ARG A 116 0.20 -15.92 13.68
N GLN A 117 0.25 -15.05 12.68
CA GLN A 117 -0.90 -14.28 12.21
C GLN A 117 -1.80 -15.08 11.26
N GLY A 118 -1.45 -16.32 10.91
CA GLY A 118 -2.21 -17.17 9.99
C GLY A 118 -2.19 -16.68 8.55
N LEU A 119 -1.28 -15.77 8.18
CA LEU A 119 -1.13 -15.25 6.82
C LEU A 119 -0.50 -16.28 5.88
N ILE A 120 0.20 -17.26 6.45
CA ILE A 120 0.75 -18.41 5.74
C ILE A 120 0.49 -19.69 6.56
N GLN A 121 0.36 -20.82 5.88
CA GLN A 121 0.13 -22.12 6.49
C GLN A 121 1.15 -23.14 5.96
N PRO A 122 1.61 -24.09 6.80
CA PRO A 122 2.42 -25.19 6.33
C PRO A 122 1.56 -26.13 5.48
N LEU A 123 1.85 -26.18 4.19
CA LEU A 123 1.35 -27.15 3.24
C LEU A 123 2.02 -28.50 3.50
N HIS A 124 1.23 -29.50 3.87
CA HIS A 124 1.70 -30.87 4.06
C HIS A 124 1.62 -31.63 2.73
N GLU A 125 2.45 -31.23 1.76
CA GLU A 125 2.66 -32.04 0.55
C GLU A 125 3.93 -32.88 0.73
N ASN A 126 3.77 -34.20 0.66
CA ASN A 126 4.86 -35.19 0.62
C ASN A 126 5.82 -35.19 1.83
N GLY A 127 5.36 -34.77 3.01
CA GLY A 127 6.15 -34.83 4.25
C GLY A 127 7.22 -33.74 4.38
N MET A 128 7.26 -32.77 3.45
CA MET A 128 8.07 -31.56 3.55
C MET A 128 7.11 -30.39 3.78
N GLY A 129 7.15 -29.77 4.96
CA GLY A 129 6.31 -28.62 5.28
C GLY A 129 6.69 -27.41 4.42
N LEU A 130 6.07 -27.27 3.26
CA LEU A 130 6.21 -26.11 2.39
C LEU A 130 5.31 -24.98 2.91
N ILE A 131 5.73 -23.73 2.77
CA ILE A 131 4.91 -22.59 3.22
C ILE A 131 3.98 -22.19 2.08
N GLY A 132 2.66 -22.24 2.31
CA GLY A 132 1.63 -21.83 1.37
C GLY A 132 0.79 -20.66 1.89
N ILE A 133 0.11 -19.96 0.99
CA ILE A 133 -0.91 -18.95 1.33
C ILE A 133 -2.21 -19.69 1.68
N PRO A 134 -2.97 -19.27 2.71
CA PRO A 134 -4.25 -19.88 3.05
C PRO A 134 -5.17 -19.90 1.84
N ARG A 135 -5.67 -21.09 1.48
CA ARG A 135 -6.68 -21.23 0.44
C ARG A 135 -8.01 -20.73 1.02
N PRO A 136 -8.74 -19.81 0.37
CA PRO A 136 -10.05 -19.38 0.86
C PRO A 136 -10.97 -20.60 0.96
N GLU A 137 -11.62 -20.79 2.12
CA GLU A 137 -12.62 -21.84 2.30
C GLU A 137 -13.88 -21.44 1.52
N GLY A 138 -14.04 -22.05 0.34
CA GLY A 138 -15.19 -21.83 -0.53
C GLY A 138 -14.91 -22.37 -1.92
N ASP A 139 -15.55 -23.50 -2.22
CA ASP A 139 -15.75 -24.15 -3.51
C ASP A 139 -14.59 -24.99 -4.08
N SER A 140 -14.76 -26.31 -3.90
CA SER A 140 -14.19 -27.34 -4.75
C SER A 140 -14.75 -27.18 -6.17
N GLN A 141 -13.99 -26.55 -7.06
CA GLN A 141 -14.11 -26.78 -8.49
C GLN A 141 -12.72 -26.95 -9.08
N ASP A 142 -12.43 -28.19 -9.48
CA ASP A 142 -11.38 -28.50 -10.43
C ASP A 142 -11.67 -27.69 -11.70
N VAL A 143 -10.82 -26.71 -12.00
CA VAL A 143 -10.79 -26.08 -13.33
C VAL A 143 -9.34 -25.99 -13.76
N ASP A 144 -9.01 -26.85 -14.70
CA ASP A 144 -7.79 -26.79 -15.50
C ASP A 144 -7.72 -25.46 -16.29
N ASP A 145 -6.50 -24.98 -16.34
CA ASP A 145 -5.86 -24.22 -17.43
C ASP A 145 -6.21 -22.73 -17.69
N ASP A 146 -5.10 -22.02 -17.83
CA ASP A 146 -4.84 -20.76 -18.53
C ASP A 146 -5.82 -19.58 -18.38
N SER A 147 -5.41 -18.60 -17.57
CA SER A 147 -5.41 -17.18 -17.94
C SER A 147 -4.71 -16.38 -16.86
N GLY A 148 -3.48 -15.94 -17.13
CA GLY A 148 -2.77 -14.98 -16.30
C GLY A 148 -3.49 -13.64 -16.23
N HIS A 149 -4.35 -13.46 -15.23
CA HIS A 149 -4.86 -12.14 -14.87
C HIS A 149 -3.96 -11.57 -13.77
N TYR A 150 -2.90 -10.89 -14.22
CA TYR A 150 -2.10 -10.01 -13.38
C TYR A 150 -3.06 -9.02 -12.68
N PHE A 151 -3.22 -9.18 -11.37
CA PHE A 151 -3.92 -8.22 -10.54
C PHE A 151 -3.10 -6.93 -10.57
N ASP A 152 -3.54 -5.99 -11.40
CA ASP A 152 -2.89 -4.69 -11.53
C ASP A 152 -3.23 -3.86 -10.29
N TRP A 153 -2.23 -3.63 -9.44
CA TRP A 153 -2.36 -2.81 -8.23
C TRP A 153 -2.10 -1.32 -8.54
N TYR A 154 -2.86 -0.75 -9.47
CA TYR A 154 -2.83 0.69 -9.74
C TYR A 154 -4.23 1.31 -9.87
#